data_AF-A0A354PJR4-F1
#
_entry.id   AF-A0A354PJR4-F1
#
_cell.length_a   1.000
_cell.length_b   1.000
_cell.length_c   1.000
_cell.angle_alpha   90.00
_cell.angle_beta   90.00
_cell.angle_gamma   90.00
#
_symmetry.space_group_name_H-M   'P 1'
#
loop_
_entity.id
_entity.type
_entity.pdbx_description
1 polymer ?
#
loop_
_entity_poly.entity_id
_entity_poly.type
_entity_poly.pdbx_seq_one_letter_code
_entity_poly.pdbx_strand_id
1 'polypeptide(L)'
;MMKWRLVACFPRVRFVKRLPTRSISAQRYTAIPLYRYTEAGYLSFENNAVERLVKNPAIGRKKNLFVGCERGGHDAAVFYSLVSSAKMNAVEPFAWLSDVFTKLPNHRDGEAFEQAAAGQPVTSTELDELLPDRWLESHPQHAWTIDTIRRKEREAKEKSRRQNRRRSHLQFTVRSPEFY
;
A
#
# COMPACT_ATOMS: atom_id res chain seq x y z
N MET A 1 1.83 -45.12 16.45
CA MET A 1 1.28 -45.43 15.11
C MET A 1 -0.10 -44.79 14.98
N MET A 2 -0.20 -43.62 14.36
CA MET A 2 -1.47 -43.03 13.90
C MET A 2 -1.19 -42.19 12.65
N LYS A 3 -1.86 -42.57 11.55
CA LYS A 3 -1.81 -41.92 10.24
C LYS A 3 -2.68 -40.66 10.27
N TRP A 4 -2.12 -39.52 9.88
CA TRP A 4 -2.89 -38.34 9.47
C TRP A 4 -2.62 -38.06 7.99
N ARG A 5 -3.70 -38.09 7.19
CA ARG A 5 -3.70 -37.89 5.75
C ARG A 5 -3.82 -36.39 5.47
N LEU A 6 -2.77 -35.79 4.91
CA LEU A 6 -2.81 -34.49 4.25
C LEU A 6 -3.63 -34.59 2.95
N VAL A 7 -4.60 -33.71 2.77
CA VAL A 7 -5.18 -33.39 1.45
C VAL A 7 -4.60 -32.04 1.03
N ALA A 8 -3.49 -32.08 0.30
CA ALA A 8 -3.00 -30.95 -0.49
C ALA A 8 -3.53 -31.13 -1.91
N CYS A 9 -4.50 -30.30 -2.31
CA CYS A 9 -4.90 -30.14 -3.70
C CYS A 9 -4.24 -28.88 -4.25
N PHE A 10 -3.01 -29.01 -4.75
CA PHE A 10 -2.42 -28.05 -5.68
C PHE A 10 -2.03 -28.82 -6.94
N PRO A 11 -2.63 -28.53 -8.11
CA PRO A 11 -2.23 -29.19 -9.34
C PRO A 11 -0.83 -28.73 -9.73
N ARG A 12 0.04 -29.73 -9.88
CA ARG A 12 1.42 -29.68 -10.32
C ARG A 12 1.53 -29.00 -11.69
N VAL A 13 1.92 -27.73 -11.74
CA VAL A 13 2.14 -27.03 -13.01
C VAL A 13 3.48 -27.47 -13.60
N ARG A 14 3.41 -28.27 -14.66
CA ARG A 14 4.55 -28.73 -15.45
C ARG A 14 5.08 -27.53 -16.25
N PHE A 15 6.30 -27.09 -15.95
CA PHE A 15 6.97 -25.99 -16.66
C PHE A 15 7.35 -26.45 -18.08
N VAL A 16 6.48 -26.22 -19.06
CA VAL A 16 6.78 -26.43 -20.47
C VAL A 16 7.42 -25.14 -21.01
N LYS A 17 8.70 -25.25 -21.37
CA LYS A 17 9.44 -24.21 -22.10
C LYS A 17 8.74 -23.95 -23.45
N ARG A 18 8.67 -22.66 -23.82
CA ARG A 18 8.24 -22.09 -25.12
C ARG A 18 6.72 -21.87 -25.24
N LEU A 19 6.26 -20.64 -25.03
CA LEU A 19 4.91 -20.21 -25.42
C LEU A 19 4.95 -19.63 -26.83
N PRO A 20 4.23 -20.22 -27.80
CA PRO A 20 3.94 -19.57 -29.07
C PRO A 20 2.84 -18.52 -28.87
N THR A 21 2.92 -17.47 -29.68
CA THR A 21 1.87 -16.50 -30.04
C THR A 21 0.55 -16.58 -29.24
N ARG A 22 0.36 -15.59 -28.36
CA ARG A 22 -0.84 -15.37 -27.53
C ARG A 22 -2.13 -15.48 -28.35
N SER A 23 -2.99 -16.43 -27.99
CA SER A 23 -4.31 -16.63 -28.56
C SER A 23 -5.37 -15.71 -27.91
N ILE A 24 -6.37 -15.34 -28.72
CA ILE A 24 -7.46 -14.39 -28.46
C ILE A 24 -8.28 -14.73 -27.19
N SER A 25 -8.24 -15.97 -26.70
CA SER A 25 -8.96 -16.39 -25.49
C SER A 25 -8.43 -15.74 -24.19
N ALA A 26 -7.14 -15.36 -24.14
CA ALA A 26 -6.58 -14.66 -22.98
C ALA A 26 -7.08 -13.21 -22.85
N GLN A 27 -7.53 -12.58 -23.94
CA GLN A 27 -8.04 -11.20 -23.92
C GLN A 27 -9.43 -11.09 -23.30
N ARG A 28 -10.23 -12.16 -23.36
CA ARG A 28 -11.62 -12.17 -22.82
C ARG A 28 -11.67 -12.22 -21.30
N TYR A 29 -10.76 -12.93 -20.64
CA TYR A 29 -10.70 -13.01 -19.17
C TYR A 29 -10.17 -11.73 -18.52
N THR A 30 -9.38 -10.93 -19.24
CA THR A 30 -8.90 -9.64 -18.75
C THR A 30 -9.89 -8.50 -18.97
N ALA A 31 -10.87 -8.66 -19.85
CA ALA A 31 -11.80 -7.59 -20.23
C ALA A 31 -12.85 -7.30 -19.15
N ILE A 32 -13.42 -8.33 -18.52
CA ILE A 32 -14.50 -8.18 -17.52
C ILE A 32 -14.12 -7.30 -16.31
N PRO A 33 -12.95 -7.47 -15.65
CA PRO A 33 -12.59 -6.62 -14.52
C PRO A 33 -12.25 -5.18 -14.92
N LEU A 34 -11.84 -4.93 -16.18
CA LEU A 34 -11.49 -3.59 -16.66
C LEU A 34 -12.69 -2.67 -16.85
N TYR A 35 -13.93 -3.18 -16.96
CA TYR A 35 -15.12 -2.31 -17.08
C TYR A 35 -15.78 -1.97 -15.73
N ARG A 36 -15.35 -2.60 -14.62
CA ARG A 36 -15.93 -2.34 -13.29
C ARG A 36 -15.81 -0.87 -12.85
N TYR A 37 -14.76 -0.17 -13.28
CA TYR A 37 -14.62 1.26 -12.96
C TYR A 37 -15.64 2.14 -13.68
N THR A 38 -16.21 1.70 -14.81
CA THR A 38 -17.28 2.45 -15.49
C THR A 38 -18.63 2.29 -14.79
N GLU A 39 -18.81 1.21 -14.02
CA GLU A 39 -20.01 0.95 -13.21
C GLU A 39 -19.96 1.71 -11.87
N ALA A 40 -18.75 1.94 -11.33
CA ALA A 40 -18.53 2.50 -10.01
C ALA A 40 -17.63 3.75 -10.06
N GLY A 41 -18.25 4.93 -10.00
CA GLY A 41 -17.54 6.23 -10.13
C GLY A 41 -16.55 6.57 -9.01
N TYR A 42 -16.55 5.82 -7.90
CA TYR A 42 -15.54 5.95 -6.84
C TYR A 42 -14.23 5.21 -7.15
N LEU A 43 -14.21 4.35 -8.18
CA LEU A 43 -13.03 3.60 -8.57
C LEU A 43 -12.20 4.40 -9.58
N SER A 44 -10.93 4.64 -9.27
CA SER A 44 -10.03 5.30 -10.21
C SER A 44 -9.64 4.36 -11.36
N PHE A 45 -9.60 4.88 -12.58
CA PHE A 45 -9.04 4.15 -13.73
C PHE A 45 -7.54 3.83 -13.56
N GLU A 46 -6.82 4.69 -12.84
CA GLU A 46 -5.38 4.54 -12.63
C GLU A 46 -5.05 3.66 -11.43
N ASN A 47 -4.05 2.79 -11.60
CA ASN A 47 -3.53 1.88 -10.55
C ASN A 47 -2.45 2.52 -9.65
N ASN A 48 -2.19 3.82 -9.84
CA ASN A 48 -1.08 4.53 -9.22
C ASN A 48 -1.05 4.44 -7.68
N ALA A 49 -2.22 4.41 -7.04
CA ALA A 49 -2.34 4.26 -5.60
C ALA A 49 -1.85 2.89 -5.13
N VAL A 50 -2.35 1.82 -5.75
CA VAL A 50 -1.98 0.44 -5.41
C VAL A 50 -0.50 0.18 -5.69
N GLU A 51 0.04 0.66 -6.82
CA GLU A 51 1.46 0.50 -7.14
C GLU A 51 2.37 1.13 -6.09
N ARG A 52 1.99 2.30 -5.56
CA ARG A 52 2.72 2.97 -4.48
C ARG A 52 2.70 2.16 -3.19
N LEU A 53 1.58 1.51 -2.88
CA LEU A 53 1.45 0.65 -1.69
C LEU A 53 2.31 -0.61 -1.82
N VAL A 54 2.25 -1.30 -2.96
CA VAL A 54 3.02 -2.53 -3.24
C VAL A 54 4.52 -2.27 -3.34
N LYS A 55 4.93 -1.02 -3.61
CA LYS A 55 6.35 -0.66 -3.68
C LYS A 55 7.12 -0.91 -2.37
N ASN A 56 6.48 -0.71 -1.21
CA ASN A 56 7.13 -0.91 0.09
C ASN A 56 7.60 -2.35 0.31
N PRO A 57 6.74 -3.39 0.18
CA PRO A 57 7.19 -4.78 0.29
C PRO A 57 8.14 -5.17 -0.84
N ALA A 58 7.99 -4.62 -2.05
CA ALA A 58 8.92 -4.89 -3.17
C ALA A 58 10.35 -4.40 -2.87
N ILE A 59 10.50 -3.20 -2.30
CA ILE A 59 11.81 -2.68 -1.83
C ILE A 59 12.32 -3.52 -0.66
N GLY A 60 11.45 -3.92 0.26
CA GLY A 60 11.78 -4.74 1.43
C GLY A 60 12.40 -6.09 1.06
N ARG A 61 11.91 -6.75 -0.01
CA ARG A 61 12.47 -8.03 -0.51
C ARG A 61 13.94 -7.93 -0.89
N LYS A 62 14.37 -6.79 -1.45
CA LYS A 62 15.79 -6.55 -1.77
C LYS A 62 16.63 -6.30 -0.51
N LYS A 63 16.03 -5.80 0.57
CA LYS A 63 16.73 -5.56 1.84
C LYS A 63 16.81 -6.81 2.72
N ASN A 64 15.81 -7.67 2.64
CA ASN A 64 15.66 -8.86 3.49
C ASN A 64 16.01 -10.16 2.74
N LEU A 65 17.08 -10.14 1.94
CA LEU A 65 17.50 -11.26 1.07
C LEU A 65 17.83 -12.56 1.81
N PHE A 66 18.05 -12.51 3.14
CA PHE A 66 18.53 -13.64 3.94
C PHE A 66 17.50 -14.17 4.96
N VAL A 67 16.29 -13.60 5.02
CA VAL A 67 15.23 -14.05 5.93
C VAL A 67 14.22 -14.87 5.14
N GLY A 68 14.36 -16.20 5.19
CA GLY A 68 13.58 -17.15 4.38
C GLY A 68 12.66 -18.03 5.21
N CYS A 69 11.72 -17.46 5.96
CA CYS A 69 10.64 -18.23 6.60
C CYS A 69 9.27 -17.72 6.15
N GLU A 70 8.34 -18.64 5.86
CA GLU A 70 6.98 -18.31 5.43
C GLU A 70 6.25 -17.49 6.49
N ARG A 71 6.40 -17.88 7.76
CA ARG A 71 5.84 -17.17 8.91
C ARG A 71 6.31 -15.72 8.98
N GLY A 72 7.60 -15.46 8.80
CA GLY A 72 8.14 -14.09 8.79
C GLY A 72 7.64 -13.27 7.61
N GLY A 73 7.35 -13.92 6.47
CA GLY A 73 6.68 -13.27 5.34
C GLY A 73 5.24 -12.86 5.67
N HIS A 74 4.50 -13.73 6.37
CA HIS A 74 3.15 -13.44 6.84
C HIS A 74 3.14 -12.30 7.87
N ASP A 75 3.99 -12.38 8.90
CA ASP A 75 4.11 -11.35 9.92
C ASP A 75 4.47 -9.99 9.30
N ALA A 76 5.43 -9.96 8.37
CA ALA A 76 5.79 -8.75 7.64
C ALA A 76 4.62 -8.19 6.82
N ALA A 77 3.80 -9.04 6.21
CA ALA A 77 2.61 -8.60 5.48
C ALA A 77 1.56 -7.95 6.39
N VAL A 78 1.38 -8.47 7.61
CA VAL A 78 0.53 -7.86 8.64
C VAL A 78 1.09 -6.48 9.02
N PHE A 79 2.38 -6.39 9.32
CA PHE A 79 3.04 -5.12 9.66
C PHE A 79 2.91 -4.06 8.55
N TYR A 80 3.16 -4.43 7.30
CA TYR A 80 3.01 -3.49 6.17
C TYR A 80 1.57 -3.00 6.01
N SER A 81 0.60 -3.89 6.25
CA SER A 81 -0.83 -3.54 6.20
C SER A 81 -1.17 -2.52 7.28
N LEU A 82 -0.75 -2.75 8.54
CA LEU A 82 -0.99 -1.82 9.65
C LEU A 82 -0.37 -0.43 9.39
N VAL A 83 0.90 -0.39 8.96
CA VAL A 83 1.58 0.88 8.63
C VAL A 83 0.89 1.58 7.46
N SER A 84 0.37 0.83 6.49
CA SER A 84 -0.38 1.39 5.37
C SER A 84 -1.68 2.04 5.85
N SER A 85 -2.45 1.36 6.71
CA SER A 85 -3.69 1.89 7.27
C SER A 85 -3.46 3.18 8.07
N ALA A 86 -2.45 3.20 8.94
CA ALA A 86 -2.10 4.41 9.70
C ALA A 86 -1.79 5.61 8.79
N LYS A 87 -1.04 5.38 7.70
CA LYS A 87 -0.73 6.44 6.72
C LYS A 87 -1.94 6.93 5.95
N MET A 88 -2.88 6.03 5.60
CA MET A 88 -4.13 6.40 4.94
C MET A 88 -4.97 7.31 5.82
N ASN A 89 -4.94 7.07 7.13
CA ASN A 89 -5.64 7.84 8.16
C ASN A 89 -4.86 9.08 8.65
N ALA A 90 -3.75 9.42 7.99
CA ALA A 90 -2.88 10.54 8.35
C ALA A 90 -2.37 10.51 9.80
N VAL A 91 -2.10 9.31 10.33
CA VAL A 91 -1.54 9.09 11.67
C VAL A 91 -0.08 8.72 11.58
N GLU A 92 0.74 9.21 12.50
CA GLU A 92 2.14 8.79 12.63
C GLU A 92 2.23 7.30 12.98
N PRO A 93 2.79 6.44 12.10
CA PRO A 93 2.73 4.99 12.32
C PRO A 93 3.54 4.52 13.52
N PHE A 94 4.65 5.19 13.84
CA PHE A 94 5.52 4.77 14.94
C PHE A 94 4.85 4.99 16.30
N ALA A 95 4.41 6.22 16.57
CA ALA A 95 3.72 6.56 17.81
C ALA A 95 2.46 5.71 18.03
N TRP A 96 1.64 5.56 17.00
CA TRP A 96 0.43 4.72 17.07
C TRP A 96 0.76 3.25 17.37
N LEU A 97 1.68 2.62 16.62
CA LEU A 97 2.03 1.21 16.85
C LEU A 97 2.64 0.98 18.24
N SER A 98 3.47 1.91 18.73
CA SER A 98 4.04 1.80 20.08
C SER A 98 2.96 1.82 21.16
N ASP A 99 1.97 2.69 21.05
CA ASP A 99 0.86 2.74 22.00
C ASP A 99 -0.04 1.50 21.90
N VAL A 100 -0.39 1.09 20.67
CA VAL A 100 -1.17 -0.13 20.42
C VAL A 100 -0.49 -1.35 21.02
N PHE A 101 0.81 -1.58 20.77
CA PHE A 101 1.51 -2.74 21.33
C PHE A 101 1.65 -2.71 22.85
N THR A 102 1.59 -1.53 23.46
CA THR A 102 1.60 -1.39 24.92
C THR A 102 0.24 -1.75 25.53
N LYS A 103 -0.86 -1.40 24.86
CA LYS A 103 -2.23 -1.64 25.33
C LYS A 103 -2.78 -3.01 24.97
N LEU A 104 -2.36 -3.58 23.83
CA LEU A 104 -2.88 -4.84 23.30
C LEU A 104 -2.85 -6.03 24.28
N PRO A 105 -1.80 -6.21 25.12
CA PRO A 105 -1.78 -7.30 26.09
C PRO A 105 -2.94 -7.27 27.09
N ASN A 106 -3.51 -6.08 27.38
CA ASN A 106 -4.62 -5.92 28.31
C ASN A 106 -5.97 -6.32 27.71
N HIS A 107 -6.08 -6.38 26.38
CA HIS A 107 -7.32 -6.72 25.68
C HIS A 107 -7.35 -8.17 25.19
N ARG A 108 -6.32 -8.97 25.50
CA ARG A 108 -6.10 -10.28 24.91
C ARG A 108 -7.20 -11.30 25.25
N ASP A 109 -7.86 -11.10 26.37
CA ASP A 109 -8.98 -11.92 26.85
C ASP A 109 -10.36 -11.32 26.46
N GLY A 110 -10.37 -10.28 25.62
CA GLY A 110 -11.59 -9.59 25.18
C GLY A 110 -12.34 -10.34 24.07
N GLU A 111 -13.61 -9.98 23.90
CA GLU A 111 -14.54 -10.63 22.96
C GLU A 111 -14.04 -10.53 21.50
N ALA A 112 -13.29 -9.47 21.18
CA ALA A 112 -12.68 -9.28 19.87
C ALA A 112 -11.71 -10.41 19.48
N PHE A 113 -10.90 -10.88 20.44
CA PHE A 113 -9.91 -11.93 20.19
C PHE A 113 -10.56 -13.31 20.11
N GLU A 114 -11.64 -13.54 20.85
CA GLU A 114 -12.42 -14.77 20.75
C GLU A 114 -13.10 -14.88 19.37
N GLN A 115 -13.71 -13.80 18.88
CA GLN A 115 -14.32 -13.72 17.55
C GLN A 115 -13.28 -13.97 16.45
N ALA A 116 -12.10 -13.35 16.57
CA ALA A 116 -11.00 -13.54 15.63
C ALA A 116 -10.48 -14.99 15.64
N ALA A 117 -10.37 -15.61 16.83
CA ALA A 117 -9.97 -17.01 16.95
C ALA A 117 -11.01 -17.98 16.36
N ALA A 118 -12.30 -17.63 16.45
CA ALA A 118 -13.41 -18.36 15.82
C ALA A 118 -13.55 -18.10 14.31
N GLY A 119 -12.77 -17.16 13.74
CA GLY A 119 -12.84 -16.77 12.33
C GLY A 119 -14.10 -15.97 11.97
N GLN A 120 -14.77 -15.40 12.97
CA GLN A 120 -15.93 -14.53 12.77
C GLN A 120 -15.46 -13.10 12.46
N PRO A 121 -16.26 -12.31 11.71
CA PRO A 121 -15.98 -10.88 11.57
C PRO A 121 -16.03 -10.23 12.95
N VAL A 122 -15.01 -9.44 13.30
CA VAL A 122 -14.96 -8.73 14.56
C VAL A 122 -16.03 -7.63 14.52
N THR A 123 -17.04 -7.75 15.38
CA THR A 123 -18.13 -6.75 15.51
C THR A 123 -18.05 -5.97 16.81
N SER A 124 -17.13 -6.32 17.71
CA SER A 124 -16.97 -5.68 19.00
C SER A 124 -16.36 -4.29 18.90
N THR A 125 -16.80 -3.40 19.80
CA THR A 125 -16.30 -2.03 19.90
C THR A 125 -15.08 -1.90 20.82
N GLU A 126 -14.65 -2.99 21.46
CA GLU A 126 -13.57 -3.00 22.45
C GLU A 126 -12.24 -2.47 21.93
N LEU A 127 -11.94 -2.70 20.64
CA LEU A 127 -10.69 -2.29 20.00
C LEU A 127 -10.82 -0.95 19.24
N ASP A 128 -11.99 -0.32 19.28
CA ASP A 128 -12.25 0.88 18.48
C ASP A 128 -11.37 2.05 18.90
N GLU A 129 -11.03 2.15 20.18
CA GLU A 129 -10.13 3.17 20.72
C GLU A 129 -8.69 3.04 20.17
N LEU A 130 -8.31 1.83 19.75
CA LEU A 130 -6.99 1.54 19.19
C LEU A 130 -6.94 1.75 17.67
N LEU A 131 -8.08 1.98 17.00
CA LEU A 131 -8.11 2.31 15.58
C LEU A 131 -7.38 3.63 15.32
N PRO A 132 -6.62 3.75 14.22
CA PRO A 132 -5.84 4.95 13.95
C PRO A 132 -6.68 6.24 13.95
N ASP A 133 -7.90 6.18 13.39
CA ASP A 133 -8.79 7.33 13.26
C ASP A 133 -9.23 7.89 14.62
N ARG A 134 -9.65 6.99 15.53
CA ARG A 134 -10.08 7.35 16.88
C ARG A 134 -8.90 7.69 17.78
N TRP A 135 -7.79 6.98 17.62
CA TRP A 135 -6.57 7.26 18.34
C TRP A 135 -6.07 8.69 18.08
N LEU A 136 -6.20 9.20 16.85
CA LEU A 136 -5.82 10.56 16.49
C LEU A 136 -6.61 11.64 17.24
N GLU A 137 -7.87 11.38 17.60
CA GLU A 137 -8.71 12.31 18.38
C GLU A 137 -8.09 12.59 19.76
N SER A 138 -7.47 11.56 20.36
CA SER A 138 -6.76 11.70 21.65
C SER A 138 -5.32 12.21 21.52
N HIS A 139 -4.70 12.10 20.34
CA HIS A 139 -3.29 12.41 20.10
C HIS A 139 -3.08 13.27 18.83
N PRO A 140 -3.61 14.51 18.79
CA PRO A 140 -3.55 15.35 17.59
C PRO A 140 -2.11 15.75 17.18
N GLN A 141 -1.15 15.74 18.10
CA GLN A 141 0.25 16.05 17.83
C GLN A 141 0.95 15.04 16.91
N HIS A 142 0.43 13.81 16.83
CA HIS A 142 1.00 12.73 16.01
C HIS A 142 0.36 12.66 14.60
N ALA A 143 -0.14 13.79 14.10
CA ALA A 143 -0.66 13.88 12.74
C ALA A 143 0.46 13.76 11.68
N TRP A 144 0.31 12.80 10.76
CA TRP A 144 1.25 12.52 9.69
C TRP A 144 1.26 13.63 8.63
N THR A 145 2.20 14.56 8.77
CA THR A 145 2.28 15.75 7.90
C THR A 145 3.26 15.57 6.73
N ILE A 146 4.06 14.50 6.72
CA ILE A 146 5.19 14.31 5.78
C ILE A 146 4.75 14.38 4.31
N ASP A 147 3.60 13.81 3.96
CA ASP A 147 3.15 13.82 2.56
C ASP A 147 2.72 15.20 2.08
N THR A 148 2.24 16.06 2.98
CA THR A 148 1.95 17.46 2.66
C THR A 148 3.24 18.25 2.44
N ILE A 149 4.27 18.01 3.26
CA ILE A 149 5.59 18.63 3.12
C ILE A 149 6.20 18.23 1.77
N ARG A 150 6.22 16.93 1.46
CA ARG A 150 6.71 16.40 0.18
C ARG A 150 5.92 16.90 -1.03
N ARG A 151 4.62 17.16 -0.87
CA ARG A 151 3.79 17.77 -1.93
C ARG A 151 4.22 19.22 -2.16
N LYS A 152 4.36 20.02 -1.10
CA LYS A 152 4.83 21.42 -1.17
C LYS A 152 6.24 21.53 -1.80
N GLU A 153 7.16 20.64 -1.42
CA GLU A 153 8.51 20.59 -2.00
C GLU A 153 8.48 20.31 -3.51
N ARG A 154 7.64 19.37 -3.97
CA ARG A 154 7.47 19.05 -5.39
C ARG A 154 6.92 20.24 -6.16
N GLU A 155 5.90 20.90 -5.63
CA GLU A 155 5.31 22.10 -6.22
C GLU A 155 6.33 23.25 -6.30
N ALA A 156 7.12 23.48 -5.25
CA ALA A 156 8.17 24.48 -5.24
C ALA A 156 9.25 24.19 -6.30
N LYS A 157 9.69 22.92 -6.39
CA LYS A 157 10.66 22.47 -7.40
C LYS A 157 10.13 22.62 -8.81
N GLU A 158 8.84 22.35 -9.02
CA GLU A 158 8.21 22.52 -10.33
C GLU A 158 8.05 23.99 -10.71
N LYS A 159 7.64 24.86 -9.78
CA LYS A 159 7.58 26.31 -9.98
C LYS A 159 8.96 26.86 -10.38
N SER A 160 10.02 26.46 -9.67
CA SER A 160 11.40 26.83 -10.01
C SER A 160 11.79 26.37 -11.41
N ARG A 161 11.49 25.11 -11.78
CA ARG A 161 11.74 24.59 -13.14
C ARG A 161 10.99 25.38 -14.22
N ARG A 162 9.71 25.72 -13.98
CA ARG A 162 8.90 26.54 -14.90
C ARG A 162 9.49 27.95 -15.05
N GLN A 163 9.91 28.57 -13.96
CA GLN A 163 10.57 29.88 -13.99
C GLN A 163 11.89 29.82 -14.75
N ASN A 164 12.69 28.78 -14.57
CA ASN A 164 13.95 28.61 -15.28
C ASN A 164 13.73 28.42 -16.78
N ARG A 165 12.72 27.64 -17.19
CA ARG A 165 12.31 27.49 -18.59
C ARG A 165 11.85 28.83 -19.21
N ARG A 166 11.09 29.63 -18.47
CA ARG A 166 10.67 30.97 -18.92
C ARG A 166 11.89 31.89 -19.10
N ARG A 167 12.82 31.88 -18.14
CA ARG A 167 14.07 32.65 -18.23
C ARG A 167 14.93 32.23 -19.41
N SER A 168 15.12 30.93 -19.63
CA SER A 168 15.88 30.44 -20.79
C SER A 168 15.21 30.77 -22.12
N HIS A 169 13.88 30.71 -22.19
CA HIS A 169 13.15 31.09 -23.39
C HIS A 169 13.28 32.59 -23.69
N LEU A 170 13.12 33.45 -22.67
CA LEU A 170 13.32 34.90 -22.81
C LEU A 170 14.77 35.26 -23.19
N GLN A 171 15.77 34.57 -22.62
CA GLN A 171 17.17 34.75 -22.99
C GLN A 171 17.45 34.31 -24.42
N PHE A 172 16.80 33.26 -24.91
CA PHE A 172 16.90 32.82 -26.30
C PHE A 172 16.28 33.84 -27.27
N THR A 173 15.08 34.36 -26.96
CA THR A 173 14.40 35.35 -27.83
C THR A 173 15.12 36.69 -27.91
N VAL A 174 15.78 37.14 -26.83
CA VAL A 174 16.55 38.40 -26.82
C VAL A 174 17.90 38.25 -27.55
N ARG A 175 18.41 37.02 -27.74
CA ARG A 175 19.70 36.74 -28.39
C ARG A 175 19.61 36.46 -29.88
N SER A 176 18.43 36.48 -30.49
CA SER A 176 18.28 36.47 -31.95
C SER A 176 18.25 37.93 -32.42
N PRO A 177 19.38 38.51 -32.88
CA PRO A 177 19.28 39.75 -33.64
C PRO A 177 18.49 39.41 -34.91
N GLU A 178 17.59 40.30 -35.30
CA GLU A 178 16.97 40.25 -36.60
C GLU A 178 18.07 40.06 -37.66
N PHE A 179 18.05 38.92 -38.35
CA PHE A 179 18.81 38.73 -39.57
C PHE A 179 18.15 39.63 -40.63
N TYR A 180 18.68 40.85 -40.78
CA TYR A 180 18.47 41.73 -41.92
C TYR A 180 19.84 42.21 -42.41
#